data_AF-A0A7S1NIJ9-F1
#
_entry.id   AF-A0A7S1NIJ9-F1
#
_cell.length_a   1.000
_cell.length_b   1.000
_cell.length_c   1.000
_cell.angle_alpha   90.00
_cell.angle_beta   90.00
_cell.angle_gamma   90.00
#
_symmetry.space_group_name_H-M   'P 1'
#
loop_
_entity.id
_entity.type
_entity.pdbx_description
1 polymer ?
#
loop_
_entity_poly.entity_id
_entity_poly.type
_entity_poly.pdbx_seq_one_letter_code
_entity_poly.pdbx_strand_id
1 'polypeptide(L)'
;MILAIPLLAVYFCMNVQATGYYNPSLYMSTVVFPLAFAINNAYNRREQALQQLAFLKACAFNYHSCMRCWAPCVYGLHENFISENALIIVYLFRCLRRYLTSMNEDEKEFLLSQIYQSFSCLEYAVDLLRLCGIPPPSLTRPIHDLREMIGATERLRIFSDYRTPGSIKCFIRVVPVCVAVILAPYFADFGIKYRPAIAYATMTLFYSLMRFR
;
A
#
# COMPACT_ATOMS: atom_id res chain seq x y z
N MET A 1 14.35 -9.78 -23.37
CA MET A 1 15.57 -10.19 -22.66
C MET A 1 15.36 -11.37 -21.72
N ILE A 2 14.47 -11.29 -20.72
CA ILE A 2 14.37 -12.34 -19.68
C ILE A 2 13.93 -13.71 -20.21
N LEU A 3 13.10 -13.76 -21.28
CA LEU A 3 12.71 -14.98 -21.98
C LEU A 3 13.87 -15.70 -22.69
N ALA A 4 14.94 -14.99 -23.06
CA ALA A 4 16.04 -15.59 -23.82
C ALA A 4 16.87 -16.55 -22.95
N ILE A 5 16.97 -16.28 -21.65
CA ILE A 5 17.73 -17.09 -20.68
C ILE A 5 17.20 -18.54 -20.61
N PRO A 6 15.90 -18.77 -20.34
CA PRO A 6 15.36 -20.13 -20.32
C PRO A 6 15.41 -20.83 -21.69
N LEU A 7 15.25 -20.10 -22.80
CA LEU A 7 15.33 -20.68 -24.15
C LEU A 7 16.75 -21.13 -24.49
N LEU A 8 17.75 -20.34 -24.13
CA LEU A 8 19.16 -20.73 -24.26
C LEU A 8 19.50 -21.93 -23.38
N ALA A 9 18.94 -22.00 -22.17
CA ALA A 9 19.11 -23.16 -21.29
C ALA A 9 18.55 -24.44 -21.93
N VAL A 10 17.34 -24.39 -22.51
CA VAL A 10 16.76 -25.54 -23.23
C VAL A 10 17.61 -25.93 -24.44
N TYR A 11 18.06 -24.96 -25.25
CA TYR A 11 18.94 -25.22 -26.39
C TYR A 11 20.24 -25.93 -25.96
N PHE A 12 20.86 -25.46 -24.88
CA PHE A 12 22.08 -26.07 -24.34
C PHE A 12 21.81 -27.49 -23.82
N CYS A 13 20.72 -27.70 -23.08
CA CYS A 13 20.33 -29.04 -22.60
C CYS A 13 20.06 -30.02 -23.75
N MET A 14 19.47 -29.57 -24.86
CA MET A 14 19.24 -30.41 -26.04
C MET A 14 20.55 -30.82 -26.72
N ASN A 15 21.51 -29.91 -26.87
CA ASN A 15 22.81 -30.20 -27.47
C ASN A 15 23.65 -31.17 -26.63
N VAL A 16 23.60 -31.02 -25.30
CA VAL A 16 24.35 -31.86 -24.36
C VAL A 16 23.60 -33.17 -24.04
N GLN A 17 22.38 -33.35 -24.56
CA GLN A 17 21.48 -34.46 -24.23
C GLN A 17 21.28 -34.65 -22.71
N ALA A 18 21.36 -33.55 -21.96
CA ALA A 18 21.07 -33.55 -20.54
C ALA A 18 19.55 -33.68 -20.34
N THR A 19 19.07 -34.92 -20.31
CA THR A 19 17.66 -35.25 -20.06
C THR A 19 17.47 -35.61 -18.58
N GLY A 20 16.36 -35.17 -17.99
CA GLY A 20 16.08 -35.43 -16.59
C GLY A 20 14.59 -35.51 -16.32
N TYR A 21 14.17 -36.53 -15.58
CA TYR A 21 12.81 -36.69 -15.09
C TYR A 21 12.63 -35.85 -13.82
N TYR A 22 12.18 -34.62 -14.00
CA TYR A 22 11.82 -33.73 -12.90
C TYR A 22 10.31 -33.77 -12.67
N ASN A 23 9.87 -33.73 -11.42
CA ASN A 23 8.46 -33.53 -11.10
C ASN A 23 8.17 -32.01 -11.10
N PRO A 24 7.46 -31.48 -12.12
CA PRO A 24 7.22 -30.04 -12.25
C PRO A 24 6.41 -29.47 -11.08
N SER A 25 5.60 -30.28 -10.39
CA SER A 25 4.74 -29.83 -9.29
C SER A 25 5.54 -29.29 -8.10
N LEU A 26 6.69 -29.89 -7.76
CA LEU A 26 7.55 -29.45 -6.66
C LEU A 26 8.15 -28.06 -6.91
N TYR A 27 8.55 -27.81 -8.15
CA TYR A 27 9.11 -26.53 -8.54
C TYR A 27 8.02 -25.45 -8.64
N MET A 28 6.83 -25.81 -9.11
CA MET A 28 5.67 -24.92 -9.12
C MET A 28 5.25 -24.50 -7.70
N SER A 29 5.21 -25.41 -6.72
CA SER A 29 4.89 -25.03 -5.34
C SER A 29 5.88 -24.02 -4.76
N THR A 30 7.15 -24.10 -5.14
CA THR A 30 8.21 -23.18 -4.69
C THR A 30 8.01 -21.76 -5.23
N VAL A 31 7.38 -21.59 -6.39
CA VAL A 31 7.04 -20.27 -6.95
C VAL A 31 5.71 -19.77 -6.41
N VAL A 32 4.70 -20.63 -6.40
CA VAL A 32 3.32 -20.28 -6.04
C VAL A 32 3.23 -19.84 -4.58
N PHE A 33 3.94 -20.51 -3.66
CA PHE A 33 3.86 -20.20 -2.24
C PHE A 33 4.34 -18.77 -1.92
N PRO A 34 5.60 -18.37 -2.20
CA PRO A 34 6.05 -17.02 -1.91
C PRO A 34 5.25 -15.94 -2.66
N LEU A 35 4.77 -16.27 -3.86
CA LEU A 35 3.88 -15.38 -4.62
C LEU A 35 2.58 -15.12 -3.86
N ALA A 36 1.91 -16.17 -3.36
CA ALA A 36 0.71 -16.03 -2.55
C ALA A 36 0.96 -15.22 -1.26
N PHE A 37 2.09 -15.44 -0.59
CA PHE A 37 2.48 -14.64 0.59
C PHE A 37 2.70 -13.16 0.25
N ALA A 38 3.37 -12.88 -0.85
CA ALA A 38 3.60 -11.50 -1.28
C ALA A 38 2.29 -10.78 -1.62
N ILE A 39 1.37 -11.48 -2.31
CA ILE A 39 0.03 -10.98 -2.63
C ILE A 39 -0.75 -10.70 -1.34
N ASN A 40 -0.80 -11.66 -0.42
CA ASN A 40 -1.51 -11.50 0.86
C ASN A 40 -0.97 -10.32 1.68
N ASN A 41 0.35 -10.17 1.76
CA ASN A 41 0.98 -9.05 2.45
C ASN A 41 0.67 -7.70 1.80
N ALA A 42 0.63 -7.63 0.47
CA ALA A 42 0.24 -6.43 -0.26
C ALA A 42 -1.24 -6.06 0.00
N TYR A 43 -2.14 -7.05 0.00
CA TYR A 43 -3.55 -6.85 0.34
C TYR A 43 -3.72 -6.38 1.79
N ASN A 44 -3.10 -7.04 2.75
CA ASN A 44 -3.18 -6.68 4.17
C ASN A 44 -2.73 -5.24 4.42
N ARG A 45 -1.64 -4.80 3.79
CA ARG A 45 -1.17 -3.41 3.92
C ARG A 45 -2.16 -2.41 3.33
N ARG A 46 -2.75 -2.72 2.17
CA ARG A 46 -3.78 -1.87 1.55
C ARG A 46 -5.01 -1.78 2.45
N GLU A 47 -5.45 -2.90 3.01
CA GLU A 47 -6.60 -2.97 3.89
C GLU A 47 -6.37 -2.15 5.18
N GLN A 48 -5.22 -2.32 5.83
CA GLN A 48 -4.86 -1.52 7.01
C GLN A 48 -4.82 -0.02 6.71
N ALA A 49 -4.28 0.40 5.57
CA ALA A 49 -4.27 1.81 5.17
C ALA A 49 -5.69 2.35 4.94
N LEU A 50 -6.57 1.57 4.31
CA LEU A 50 -7.97 1.95 4.10
C LEU A 50 -8.73 2.04 5.43
N GLN A 51 -8.48 1.13 6.36
CA GLN A 51 -9.06 1.17 7.70
C GLN A 51 -8.64 2.44 8.46
N GLN A 52 -7.35 2.82 8.41
CA GLN A 52 -6.89 4.07 9.03
C GLN A 52 -7.52 5.31 8.38
N LEU A 53 -7.68 5.30 7.05
CA LEU A 53 -8.34 6.39 6.34
C LEU A 53 -9.84 6.50 6.69
N ALA A 54 -10.54 5.37 6.79
CA ALA A 54 -11.93 5.33 7.21
C ALA A 54 -12.10 5.83 8.65
N PHE A 55 -11.21 5.38 9.55
CA PHE A 55 -11.18 5.81 10.94
C PHE A 55 -10.90 7.31 11.09
N LEU A 56 -9.92 7.85 10.34
CA LEU A 56 -9.64 9.28 10.28
C LEU A 56 -10.87 10.10 9.85
N LYS A 57 -11.59 9.65 8.81
CA LYS A 57 -12.83 10.29 8.34
C LYS A 57 -13.95 10.24 9.39
N ALA A 58 -14.10 9.11 10.08
CA ALA A 58 -15.09 8.96 11.14
C ALA A 58 -14.81 9.93 12.31
N CYS A 59 -13.56 10.04 12.74
CA CYS A 59 -13.15 10.97 13.79
C CYS A 59 -13.36 12.43 13.35
N ALA A 60 -12.99 12.78 12.12
CA ALA A 60 -13.22 14.12 11.57
C ALA A 60 -14.73 14.49 11.51
N PHE A 61 -15.58 13.53 11.15
CA PHE A 61 -17.02 13.71 11.16
C PHE A 61 -17.57 13.90 12.58
N ASN A 62 -17.12 13.10 13.54
CA ASN A 62 -17.53 13.23 14.94
C ASN A 62 -17.09 14.57 15.54
N TYR A 63 -15.85 14.97 15.27
CA TYR A 63 -15.31 16.27 15.66
C TYR A 63 -16.17 17.41 15.09
N HIS A 64 -16.45 17.41 13.79
CA HIS A 64 -17.29 18.44 13.16
C HIS A 64 -18.72 18.44 13.72
N SER A 65 -19.27 17.26 14.02
CA SER A 65 -20.58 17.12 14.65
C SER A 65 -20.60 17.73 16.05
N CYS A 66 -19.55 17.55 16.85
CA CYS A 66 -19.41 18.19 18.17
C CYS A 66 -19.38 19.72 18.03
N MET A 67 -18.60 20.24 17.09
CA MET A 67 -18.53 21.69 16.81
C MET A 67 -19.90 22.25 16.41
N ARG A 68 -20.63 21.54 15.55
CA ARG A 68 -21.98 21.95 15.13
C ARG A 68 -23.00 21.93 16.27
N CYS A 69 -22.89 20.99 17.20
CA CYS A 69 -23.82 20.89 18.32
C CYS A 69 -23.53 21.92 19.43
N TRP A 70 -22.27 22.27 19.67
CA TRP A 70 -21.91 23.10 20.83
C TRP A 70 -21.64 24.57 20.50
N ALA A 71 -21.16 24.88 19.29
CA ALA A 71 -20.94 26.27 18.89
C ALA A 71 -22.22 27.14 18.99
N PRO A 72 -23.42 26.67 18.60
CA PRO A 72 -24.65 27.47 18.75
C PRO A 72 -25.09 27.68 20.21
N CYS A 73 -24.60 26.85 21.15
CA CYS A 73 -24.93 26.98 22.57
C CYS A 73 -24.12 28.09 23.27
N VAL A 74 -23.20 28.73 22.56
CA VAL A 74 -22.28 29.73 23.08
C VAL A 74 -22.62 31.11 22.53
N TYR A 75 -22.82 32.09 23.41
CA TYR A 75 -23.06 33.47 23.01
C TYR A 75 -21.78 34.08 22.40
N GLY A 76 -21.87 34.56 21.15
CA GLY A 76 -20.76 35.21 20.44
C GLY A 76 -20.00 34.33 19.44
N LEU A 77 -20.26 33.02 19.37
CA LEU A 77 -19.77 32.18 18.29
C LEU A 77 -20.75 32.19 17.12
N HIS A 78 -20.39 32.85 16.02
CA HIS A 78 -21.19 32.89 14.79
C HIS A 78 -21.09 31.58 13.99
N GLU A 79 -22.06 31.33 13.10
CA GLU A 79 -22.04 30.21 12.15
C GLU A 79 -20.74 30.11 11.33
N ASN A 80 -20.06 31.25 11.12
CA ASN A 80 -18.75 31.33 10.47
C ASN A 80 -17.68 30.46 11.14
N PHE A 81 -17.73 30.29 12.47
CA PHE A 81 -16.79 29.43 13.18
C PHE A 81 -16.91 27.95 12.76
N ILE A 82 -18.13 27.48 12.52
CA ILE A 82 -18.40 26.08 12.13
C ILE A 82 -17.88 25.86 10.71
N SER A 83 -18.13 26.80 9.79
CA SER A 83 -17.69 26.71 8.40
C SER A 83 -16.16 26.84 8.28
N GLU A 84 -15.53 27.71 9.05
CA GLU A 84 -14.06 27.81 9.13
C GLU A 84 -13.43 26.49 9.59
N ASN A 85 -13.95 25.88 10.67
CA ASN A 85 -13.47 24.58 11.13
C ASN A 85 -13.65 23.48 10.07
N ALA A 86 -14.76 23.48 9.34
CA ALA A 86 -14.97 22.53 8.24
C ALA A 86 -13.95 22.73 7.11
N LEU A 87 -13.62 23.98 6.76
CA LEU A 87 -12.62 24.30 5.76
C LEU A 87 -11.21 23.84 6.18
N ILE A 88 -10.86 23.97 7.46
CA ILE A 88 -9.58 23.47 7.99
C ILE A 88 -9.50 21.94 7.84
N ILE A 89 -10.59 21.21 8.15
CA ILE A 89 -10.65 19.75 7.97
C ILE A 89 -10.48 19.39 6.48
N VAL A 90 -11.16 20.09 5.57
CA VAL A 90 -11.02 19.86 4.13
C VAL A 90 -9.59 20.14 3.66
N TYR A 91 -8.98 21.22 4.15
CA TYR A 91 -7.59 21.57 3.87
C TYR A 91 -6.63 20.48 4.37
N LEU A 92 -6.82 19.98 5.59
CA LEU A 92 -6.07 18.87 6.17
C LEU A 92 -6.13 17.62 5.28
N PHE A 93 -7.34 17.22 4.83
CA PHE A 93 -7.47 16.06 3.93
C PHE A 93 -6.82 16.28 2.56
N ARG A 94 -6.83 17.53 2.05
CA ARG A 94 -6.16 17.88 0.80
C ARG A 94 -4.64 17.78 0.94
N CYS A 95 -4.08 18.33 2.02
CA CYS A 95 -2.66 18.24 2.32
C CYS A 95 -2.23 16.79 2.54
N LEU A 96 -3.00 16.01 3.30
CA LEU A 96 -2.75 14.58 3.52
C LEU A 96 -2.76 13.79 2.22
N ARG A 97 -3.76 14.01 1.35
CA ARG A 97 -3.80 13.35 0.03
C ARG A 97 -2.57 13.67 -0.79
N ARG A 98 -2.16 14.94 -0.81
CA ARG A 98 -0.98 15.39 -1.57
C ARG A 98 0.29 14.78 -0.99
N TYR A 99 0.42 14.74 0.34
CA TYR A 99 1.54 14.11 1.06
C TYR A 99 1.66 12.62 0.75
N LEU A 100 0.54 11.89 0.73
CA LEU A 100 0.51 10.46 0.43
C LEU A 100 0.82 10.15 -1.05
N THR A 101 0.69 11.12 -1.94
CA THR A 101 0.90 10.95 -3.39
C THR A 101 2.23 11.53 -3.86
N SER A 102 2.83 12.46 -3.11
CA SER A 102 4.06 13.13 -3.50
C SER A 102 5.27 12.19 -3.42
N MET A 103 6.17 12.34 -4.39
CA MET A 103 7.44 11.61 -4.47
C MET A 103 8.63 12.47 -4.02
N ASN A 104 8.45 13.79 -3.99
CA ASN A 104 9.48 14.76 -3.63
C ASN A 104 9.53 14.92 -2.10
N GLU A 105 10.72 14.76 -1.51
CA GLU A 105 10.90 14.86 -0.06
C GLU A 105 10.72 16.30 0.45
N ASP A 106 11.23 17.31 -0.26
CA ASP A 106 11.05 18.73 0.14
C ASP A 106 9.56 19.12 0.17
N GLU A 107 8.78 18.63 -0.80
CA GLU A 107 7.34 18.86 -0.86
C GLU A 107 6.62 18.12 0.28
N LYS A 108 7.07 16.91 0.63
CA LYS A 108 6.52 16.15 1.76
C LYS A 108 6.75 16.87 3.09
N GLU A 109 7.94 17.41 3.32
CA GLU A 109 8.27 18.15 4.54
C GLU A 109 7.37 19.39 4.69
N PHE A 110 7.24 20.16 3.60
CA PHE A 110 6.32 21.29 3.56
C PHE A 110 4.88 20.87 3.87
N LEU A 111 4.36 19.84 3.21
CA LEU A 111 2.99 19.36 3.42
C LEU A 111 2.76 18.82 4.84
N LEU A 112 3.76 18.18 5.42
CA LEU A 112 3.71 17.70 6.79
C LEU A 112 3.56 18.86 7.78
N SER A 113 4.32 19.95 7.58
CA SER A 113 4.16 21.18 8.37
C SER A 113 2.74 21.74 8.29
N GLN A 114 2.13 21.74 7.09
CA GLN A 114 0.77 22.23 6.89
C GLN A 114 -0.29 21.34 7.55
N ILE A 115 -0.06 20.02 7.58
CA ILE A 115 -0.92 19.07 8.29
C ILE A 115 -0.89 19.35 9.79
N TYR A 116 0.30 19.50 10.39
CA TYR A 116 0.41 19.81 11.82
C TYR A 116 -0.16 21.18 12.18
N GLN A 117 0.07 22.19 11.35
CA GLN A 117 -0.54 23.50 11.53
C GLN A 117 -2.07 23.41 11.50
N SER A 118 -2.64 22.59 10.62
CA SER A 118 -4.09 22.36 10.58
C SER A 118 -4.59 21.71 11.87
N PHE A 119 -3.87 20.73 12.43
CA PHE A 119 -4.22 20.15 13.73
C PHE A 119 -4.16 21.18 14.85
N SER A 120 -3.12 22.01 14.92
CA SER A 120 -3.02 23.08 15.91
C SER A 120 -4.17 24.09 15.79
N CYS A 121 -4.61 24.43 14.58
CA CYS A 121 -5.79 25.28 14.37
C CYS A 121 -7.08 24.62 14.89
N LEU A 122 -7.24 23.31 14.72
CA LEU A 122 -8.40 22.58 15.24
C LEU A 122 -8.35 22.45 16.77
N GLU A 123 -7.18 22.22 17.36
CA GLU A 123 -7.01 22.23 18.82
C GLU A 123 -7.35 23.60 19.41
N TYR A 124 -6.88 24.69 18.77
CA TYR A 124 -7.22 26.05 19.17
C TYR A 124 -8.74 26.32 19.11
N ALA A 125 -9.44 25.77 18.12
CA ALA A 125 -10.89 25.88 18.05
C ALA A 125 -11.60 25.20 19.24
N VAL A 126 -11.09 24.06 19.71
CA VAL A 126 -11.59 23.41 20.92
C VAL A 126 -11.30 24.24 22.17
N ASP A 127 -10.13 24.86 22.26
CA ASP A 127 -9.78 25.74 23.37
C ASP A 127 -10.63 27.02 23.40
N LEU A 128 -11.00 27.56 22.24
CA LEU A 128 -11.98 28.66 22.17
C LEU A 128 -13.32 28.27 22.79
N LEU A 129 -13.84 27.08 22.47
CA LEU A 129 -15.06 26.57 23.10
C LEU A 129 -14.94 26.47 24.63
N ARG A 130 -13.76 26.08 25.13
CA ARG A 130 -13.45 26.05 26.57
C ARG A 130 -13.50 27.44 27.19
N LEU A 131 -12.87 28.42 26.54
CA LEU A 131 -12.82 29.81 27.02
C LEU A 131 -14.21 30.46 27.03
N CYS A 132 -15.08 30.06 26.10
CA CYS A 132 -16.46 30.54 26.05
C CYS A 132 -17.41 29.84 27.04
N GLY A 133 -16.90 28.99 27.94
CA GLY A 133 -17.66 28.45 29.07
C GLY A 133 -18.28 27.08 28.85
N ILE A 134 -17.93 26.35 27.78
CA ILE A 134 -18.35 24.95 27.63
C ILE A 134 -17.67 24.10 28.71
N PRO A 135 -18.43 23.26 29.46
CA PRO A 135 -17.88 22.50 30.55
C PRO A 135 -16.87 21.44 30.04
N PRO A 136 -15.75 21.20 30.75
CA PRO A 136 -14.70 20.27 30.33
C PRO A 136 -15.16 18.84 29.99
N PRO A 137 -16.17 18.25 30.69
CA PRO A 137 -16.68 16.93 30.33
C PRO A 137 -17.19 16.84 28.90
N SER A 138 -17.84 17.90 28.40
CA SER A 138 -18.32 17.94 27.02
C SER A 138 -17.14 17.95 26.04
N LEU A 139 -16.11 18.74 26.32
CA LEU A 139 -14.94 18.90 25.44
C LEU A 139 -14.05 17.65 25.33
N THR A 140 -14.23 16.67 26.20
CA THR A 140 -13.43 15.43 26.18
C THR A 140 -13.54 14.70 24.84
N ARG A 141 -14.71 14.74 24.20
CA ARG A 141 -14.97 14.01 22.96
C ARG A 141 -14.21 14.56 21.74
N PRO A 142 -14.29 15.86 21.36
CA PRO A 142 -13.50 16.37 20.24
C PRO A 142 -11.99 16.31 20.50
N ILE A 143 -11.54 16.44 21.75
CA ILE A 143 -10.11 16.28 22.10
C ILE A 143 -9.66 14.85 21.82
N HIS A 144 -10.45 13.87 22.22
CA HIS A 144 -10.20 12.47 21.92
C HIS A 144 -10.20 12.22 20.41
N ASP A 145 -11.21 12.71 19.68
CA ASP A 145 -11.29 12.54 18.23
C ASP A 145 -10.10 13.18 17.51
N LEU A 146 -9.64 14.36 17.93
CA LEU A 146 -8.43 15.00 17.38
C LEU A 146 -7.17 14.15 17.61
N ARG A 147 -6.99 13.64 18.84
CA ARG A 147 -5.85 12.75 19.14
C ARG A 147 -5.86 11.50 18.26
N GLU A 148 -7.04 10.91 18.05
CA GLU A 148 -7.20 9.76 17.16
C GLU A 148 -6.96 10.12 15.69
N MET A 149 -7.38 11.31 15.25
CA MET A 149 -7.05 11.81 13.90
C MET A 149 -5.54 11.97 13.69
N ILE A 150 -4.82 12.51 14.68
CA ILE A 150 -3.36 12.66 14.63
C ILE A 150 -2.71 11.28 14.56
N GLY A 151 -3.10 10.35 15.45
CA GLY A 151 -2.59 8.98 15.46
C GLY A 151 -2.83 8.23 14.15
N ALA A 152 -4.03 8.35 13.58
CA ALA A 152 -4.35 7.76 12.28
C ALA A 152 -3.52 8.36 11.14
N THR A 153 -3.25 9.66 11.19
CA THR A 153 -2.42 10.37 10.20
C THR A 153 -0.97 9.90 10.26
N GLU A 154 -0.39 9.75 11.45
CA GLU A 154 0.97 9.20 11.61
C GLU A 154 1.05 7.74 11.14
N ARG A 155 0.04 6.91 11.44
CA ARG A 155 -0.02 5.53 10.93
C ARG A 155 -0.06 5.50 9.40
N LEU A 156 -0.87 6.37 8.77
CA LEU A 156 -0.92 6.52 7.31
C LEU A 156 0.42 6.98 6.73
N ARG A 157 1.12 7.89 7.41
CA ARG A 157 2.46 8.33 7.03
C ARG A 157 3.45 7.17 7.05
N ILE A 158 3.50 6.39 8.14
CA ILE A 158 4.37 5.22 8.25
C ILE A 158 4.07 4.23 7.09
N PHE A 159 2.80 4.01 6.78
CA PHE A 159 2.43 3.18 5.63
C PHE A 159 2.84 3.77 4.28
N SER A 160 2.94 5.09 4.14
CA SER A 160 3.42 5.74 2.92
C SER A 160 4.94 5.62 2.76
N ASP A 161 5.67 5.95 3.82
CA ASP A 161 7.13 6.02 3.82
C ASP A 161 7.75 4.61 3.81
N TYR A 162 7.14 3.66 4.52
CA TYR A 162 7.60 2.27 4.54
C TYR A 162 7.12 1.52 3.29
N ARG A 163 7.80 1.71 2.16
CA ARG A 163 7.50 0.95 0.92
C ARG A 163 7.79 -0.54 1.08
N THR A 164 7.05 -1.38 0.34
CA THR A 164 7.28 -2.84 0.27
C THR A 164 8.77 -3.09 0.01
N PRO A 165 9.46 -3.92 0.81
CA PRO A 165 10.89 -4.11 0.68
C PRO A 165 11.24 -4.59 -0.73
N GLY A 166 12.28 -4.00 -1.31
CA GLY A 166 12.76 -4.34 -2.66
C GLY A 166 13.02 -5.83 -2.85
N SER A 167 13.39 -6.52 -1.77
CA SER A 167 13.64 -7.96 -1.72
C SER A 167 12.46 -8.80 -2.25
N ILE A 168 11.21 -8.47 -1.89
CA ILE A 168 10.02 -9.22 -2.37
C ILE A 168 9.82 -8.99 -3.87
N LYS A 169 10.03 -7.76 -4.35
CA LYS A 169 9.92 -7.43 -5.77
C LYS A 169 11.01 -8.13 -6.59
N CYS A 170 12.23 -8.19 -6.08
CA CYS A 170 13.32 -8.94 -6.69
C CYS A 170 13.03 -10.44 -6.70
N PHE A 171 12.51 -10.98 -5.60
CA PHE A 171 12.14 -12.38 -5.48
C PHE A 171 11.14 -12.81 -6.56
N ILE A 172 10.02 -12.07 -6.70
CA ILE A 172 8.98 -12.36 -7.70
C ILE A 172 9.51 -12.26 -9.13
N ARG A 173 10.52 -11.41 -9.39
CA ARG A 173 11.12 -11.26 -10.72
C ARG A 173 12.15 -12.34 -11.05
N VAL A 174 12.95 -12.77 -10.09
CA VAL A 174 14.11 -13.64 -10.31
C VAL A 174 13.75 -15.12 -10.19
N VAL A 175 12.94 -15.49 -9.20
CA VAL A 175 12.64 -16.89 -8.90
C VAL A 175 11.94 -17.65 -10.04
N PRO A 176 10.97 -17.07 -10.77
CA PRO A 176 10.39 -17.73 -11.94
C PRO A 176 11.41 -18.02 -13.05
N VAL A 177 12.42 -17.15 -13.21
CA VAL A 177 13.51 -17.35 -14.18
C VAL A 177 14.41 -18.51 -13.73
N CYS A 178 14.79 -18.54 -12.45
CA CYS A 178 15.59 -19.62 -11.89
C CYS A 178 14.88 -20.97 -12.02
N VAL A 179 13.59 -21.03 -11.68
CA VAL A 179 12.78 -22.25 -11.79
C VAL A 179 12.66 -22.71 -13.24
N ALA A 180 12.45 -21.78 -14.18
CA ALA A 180 12.45 -22.10 -15.61
C ALA A 180 13.81 -22.70 -16.05
N VAL A 181 14.94 -22.13 -15.65
CA VAL A 181 16.26 -22.69 -15.97
C VAL A 181 16.45 -24.08 -15.38
N ILE A 182 16.03 -24.32 -14.13
CA ILE A 182 16.11 -25.63 -13.48
C ILE A 182 15.23 -26.67 -14.20
N LEU A 183 14.06 -26.26 -14.71
CA LEU A 183 13.16 -27.14 -15.45
C LEU A 183 13.53 -27.31 -16.94
N ALA A 184 14.53 -26.59 -17.45
CA ALA A 184 14.95 -26.69 -18.84
C ALA A 184 15.28 -28.12 -19.32
N PRO A 185 15.93 -29.01 -18.53
CA PRO A 185 16.23 -30.36 -18.98
C PRO A 185 14.98 -31.26 -19.08
N TYR A 186 13.93 -30.96 -18.31
CA TYR A 186 12.61 -31.62 -18.46
C TYR A 186 11.99 -31.27 -19.82
N PHE A 187 11.99 -29.99 -20.21
CA PHE A 187 11.46 -29.57 -21.50
C PHE A 187 12.33 -30.03 -22.68
N ALA A 188 13.64 -30.15 -22.49
CA ALA A 188 14.56 -30.69 -23.49
C ALA A 188 14.23 -32.16 -23.82
N ASP A 189 13.91 -32.99 -22.82
CA ASP A 189 13.48 -34.39 -23.03
C ASP A 189 12.21 -34.48 -23.90
N PHE A 190 11.21 -33.63 -23.65
CA PHE A 190 10.02 -33.51 -24.51
C PHE A 190 10.37 -33.08 -25.95
N GLY A 191 11.35 -32.18 -26.11
CA GLY A 191 11.82 -31.72 -27.42
C GLY A 191 12.51 -32.80 -28.24
N ILE A 192 13.29 -33.65 -27.58
CA ILE A 192 14.01 -34.77 -28.20
C ILE A 192 13.02 -35.89 -28.58
N LYS A 193 12.05 -36.21 -27.72
CA LYS A 193 11.08 -37.29 -27.96
C LYS A 193 10.06 -36.98 -29.06
N TYR A 194 9.60 -35.73 -29.16
CA TYR A 194 8.56 -35.35 -30.12
C TYR A 194 9.12 -34.51 -31.25
N ARG A 195 9.37 -33.22 -31.01
CA ARG A 195 10.01 -32.28 -31.93
C ARG A 195 10.62 -31.11 -31.16
N PRO A 196 11.75 -30.53 -31.63
CA PRO A 196 12.40 -29.40 -30.95
C PRO A 196 11.50 -28.17 -30.82
N ALA A 197 10.64 -27.92 -31.80
CA ALA A 197 9.68 -26.80 -31.75
C ALA A 197 8.72 -26.89 -30.54
N ILE A 198 8.38 -28.11 -30.10
CA ILE A 198 7.47 -28.33 -28.97
C ILE A 198 8.15 -27.95 -27.65
N ALA A 199 9.46 -28.18 -27.50
CA ALA A 199 10.20 -27.76 -26.31
C ALA A 199 10.21 -26.24 -26.14
N TYR A 200 10.49 -25.50 -27.23
CA TYR A 200 10.46 -24.04 -27.18
C TYR A 200 9.05 -23.49 -26.93
N ALA A 201 8.01 -24.08 -27.56
CA ALA A 201 6.62 -23.67 -27.37
C ALA A 201 6.11 -23.93 -25.94
N THR A 202 6.41 -25.11 -25.38
CA THR A 202 6.00 -25.45 -24.00
C THR A 202 6.74 -24.61 -22.97
N MET A 203 8.03 -24.34 -23.18
CA MET A 203 8.81 -23.50 -22.29
C MET A 203 8.36 -22.03 -22.30
N THR A 204 8.06 -21.49 -23.48
CA THR A 204 7.53 -20.13 -23.60
C THR A 204 6.15 -19.99 -22.97
N LEU A 205 5.26 -20.98 -23.15
CA LEU A 205 3.96 -21.02 -22.47
C LEU A 205 4.10 -21.11 -20.95
N PHE A 206 4.98 -21.98 -20.46
CA PHE A 206 5.21 -22.14 -19.03
C PHE A 206 5.73 -20.85 -18.39
N TYR A 207 6.74 -20.23 -19.03
CA TYR A 207 7.29 -18.97 -18.55
C TYR A 207 6.29 -17.81 -18.65
N SER A 208 5.47 -17.75 -19.70
CA SER A 208 4.45 -16.69 -19.82
C SER A 208 3.37 -16.80 -18.74
N LEU A 209 2.98 -18.04 -18.38
CA LEU A 209 2.01 -18.32 -17.33
C LEU A 209 2.55 -17.98 -15.93
N MET A 210 3.84 -18.20 -15.68
CA MET A 210 4.49 -17.80 -14.44
C MET A 210 4.79 -16.30 -14.33
N ARG A 211 4.83 -15.59 -15.46
CA ARG A 211 5.16 -14.17 -15.48
C ARG A 211 3.93 -13.33 -15.15
N PHE A 212 3.72 -13.08 -13.87
CA PHE A 212 2.74 -12.08 -13.41
C PHE A 212 3.27 -10.66 -13.64
N ARG A 213 2.40 -9.79 -14.16
CA ARG A 213 2.70 -8.40 -14.54
C ARG A 213 2.45 -7.44 -13.39
#